data_AF-A0A6L4B3C9-F1
#
_entry.id   AF-A0A6L4B3C9-F1
#
_cell.length_a   1.000
_cell.length_b   1.000
_cell.length_c   1.000
_cell.angle_alpha   90.00
_cell.angle_beta   90.00
_cell.angle_gamma   90.00
#
_symmetry.space_group_name_H-M   'P 1'
#
loop_
_entity.id
_entity.type
_entity.pdbx_description
1 polymer ?
#
loop_
_entity_poly.entity_id
_entity_poly.type
_entity_poly.pdbx_seq_one_letter_code
_entity_poly.pdbx_strand_id
1 'polypeptide(L)'
;MAAEFDSPLGSPLAVWQTGWGGLDWVRELVKQGKALDLGGNGYPLKFTALAEHLLPFVHGTPPEAKKHWSFDSGDVLLPNWLGETTKYPDEIAACSPSEWLVLEAWDES
;
A
#
# COMPACT_ATOMS: atom_id res chain seq x y z
N MET A 1 3.37 -2.61 -22.43
CA MET A 1 3.26 -1.15 -22.31
C MET A 1 1.85 -0.85 -21.86
N ALA A 2 1.69 -0.51 -20.58
CA ALA A 2 0.63 0.30 -19.98
C ALA A 2 0.88 0.30 -18.46
N ALA A 3 1.58 1.34 -17.99
CA ALA A 3 1.57 1.77 -16.62
C ALA A 3 0.84 3.10 -16.64
N GLU A 4 -0.20 3.32 -15.81
CA GLU A 4 -0.76 4.66 -15.58
C GLU A 4 -1.80 4.71 -14.44
N PHE A 5 -1.35 5.18 -13.27
CA PHE A 5 -1.96 6.29 -12.53
C PHE A 5 -0.77 7.22 -12.22
N ASP A 6 -0.47 8.14 -13.15
CA ASP A 6 0.59 9.18 -13.10
C ASP A 6 1.90 8.79 -12.35
N SER A 7 2.84 8.15 -13.08
CA SER A 7 4.12 7.60 -12.57
C SER A 7 5.02 8.63 -11.87
N PRO A 8 5.62 8.26 -10.71
CA PRO A 8 7.03 7.84 -10.73
C PRO A 8 7.42 6.65 -9.80
N LEU A 9 6.47 5.91 -9.21
CA LEU A 9 6.72 5.01 -8.05
C LEU A 9 7.16 3.56 -8.33
N GLY A 10 7.45 3.20 -9.58
CA GLY A 10 7.83 1.82 -9.93
C GLY A 10 6.64 0.84 -9.97
N SER A 11 6.92 -0.46 -10.08
CA SER A 11 5.89 -1.51 -10.12
C SER A 11 5.25 -1.71 -8.73
N PRO A 12 3.92 -1.91 -8.63
CA PRO A 12 3.29 -2.21 -7.35
C PRO A 12 3.79 -3.55 -6.79
N LEU A 13 4.05 -3.59 -5.48
CA LEU A 13 4.42 -4.83 -4.78
C LEU A 13 3.19 -5.55 -4.23
N ALA A 14 2.22 -4.80 -3.70
CA ALA A 14 0.93 -5.32 -3.26
C ALA A 14 -0.11 -4.20 -3.13
N VAL A 15 -1.37 -4.61 -3.15
CA VAL A 15 -2.55 -3.76 -2.95
C VAL A 15 -3.54 -4.54 -2.08
N TRP A 16 -4.05 -3.92 -1.02
CA TRP A 16 -5.05 -4.54 -0.15
C TRP A 16 -5.97 -3.49 0.49
N GLN A 17 -7.18 -3.92 0.84
CA GLN A 17 -8.12 -3.14 1.64
C GLN A 17 -8.02 -3.58 3.10
N THR A 18 -8.10 -2.61 3.99
CA THR A 18 -8.08 -2.83 5.43
C THR A 18 -9.23 -2.09 6.12
N GLY A 19 -9.42 -2.34 7.41
CA GLY A 19 -10.43 -1.69 8.23
C GLY A 19 -9.85 -0.58 9.10
N TRP A 20 -10.62 -0.23 10.13
CA TRP A 20 -10.19 0.71 11.15
C TRP A 20 -8.87 0.24 11.80
N GLY A 21 -7.90 1.14 11.95
CA GLY A 21 -6.56 0.81 12.47
C GLY A 21 -5.61 0.15 11.47
N GLY A 22 -6.01 -0.05 10.22
CA GLY A 22 -5.16 -0.69 9.19
C GLY A 22 -3.87 0.06 8.82
N LEU A 23 -3.70 1.29 9.31
CA LEU A 23 -2.48 2.09 9.18
C LEU A 23 -1.63 2.14 10.45
N ASP A 24 -2.02 1.48 11.53
CA ASP A 24 -1.30 1.59 12.81
C ASP A 24 0.11 1.01 12.72
N TRP A 25 0.30 -0.04 11.91
CA TRP A 25 1.62 -0.63 11.67
C TRP A 25 2.58 0.35 10.98
N VAL A 26 2.12 1.12 9.98
CA VAL A 26 2.99 2.09 9.30
C VAL A 26 3.25 3.31 10.17
N ARG A 27 2.26 3.75 10.96
CA ARG A 27 2.45 4.81 11.97
C ARG A 27 3.46 4.40 13.04
N GLU A 28 3.46 3.13 13.43
CA GLU A 28 4.45 2.59 14.36
C GLU A 28 5.86 2.57 13.74
N LEU A 29 6.01 2.23 12.46
CA LEU A 29 7.29 2.38 11.75
C LEU A 29 7.77 3.83 11.73
N VAL A 30 6.86 4.80 11.55
CA VAL A 30 7.20 6.24 11.61
C VAL A 30 7.72 6.62 12.99
N LYS A 31 7.04 6.19 14.07
CA LYS A 31 7.50 6.44 15.45
C LYS A 31 8.89 5.85 15.74
N GLN A 32 9.20 4.71 15.12
CA GLN A 32 10.50 4.04 15.24
C GLN A 32 11.59 4.66 14.35
N GLY A 33 11.26 5.67 13.52
CA GLY A 33 12.20 6.27 12.56
C GLY A 33 12.52 5.37 11.37
N LYS A 34 11.73 4.32 11.13
CA LYS A 34 11.88 3.36 10.04
C LYS A 34 11.08 3.72 8.79
N ALA A 35 10.14 4.65 8.95
CA ALA A 35 9.35 5.23 7.87
C ALA A 35 9.25 6.74 8.08
N LEU A 36 8.94 7.45 7.00
CA LEU A 36 8.64 8.87 7.00
C LEU A 36 7.20 9.06 6.54
N ASP A 37 6.43 9.83 7.31
CA ASP A 37 5.15 10.37 6.86
C ASP A 37 5.46 11.56 5.93
N LEU A 38 5.05 11.44 4.67
CA LEU A 38 5.25 12.49 3.66
C LEU A 38 4.16 13.57 3.75
N GLY A 39 3.19 13.39 4.65
CA GLY A 39 2.05 14.27 4.82
C GLY A 39 1.02 14.13 3.70
N GLY A 40 0.06 15.05 3.72
CA GLY A 40 -1.07 15.10 2.80
C GLY A 40 -2.15 16.01 3.38
N ASN A 41 -2.93 16.65 2.52
CA ASN A 41 -4.06 17.49 2.94
C ASN A 41 -5.39 16.74 2.75
N GLY A 42 -5.41 15.48 3.19
CA GLY A 42 -6.42 14.49 2.86
C GLY A 42 -5.79 13.23 2.28
N TYR A 43 -6.53 12.51 1.46
CA TYR A 43 -6.09 11.26 0.85
C TYR A 43 -5.51 11.46 -0.56
N PRO A 44 -4.53 10.63 -0.97
CA PRO A 44 -3.95 9.55 -0.18
C PRO A 44 -3.02 10.07 0.91
N LEU A 45 -2.97 9.36 2.04
CA LEU A 45 -1.87 9.47 2.98
C LEU A 45 -0.66 8.78 2.36
N LYS A 46 0.48 9.45 2.35
CA LYS A 46 1.71 8.94 1.73
C LYS A 46 2.78 8.71 2.79
N PHE A 47 3.38 7.51 2.76
CA PHE A 47 4.51 7.16 3.59
C PHE A 47 5.65 6.66 2.71
N THR A 48 6.89 6.79 3.17
CA THR A 48 8.04 6.16 2.52
C THR A 48 8.95 5.49 3.52
N ALA A 49 9.55 4.37 3.13
CA ALA A 49 10.47 3.60 3.96
C ALA A 49 11.39 2.75 3.06
N LEU A 50 12.51 2.29 3.61
CA LEU A 50 13.32 1.26 2.96
C LEU A 50 12.53 -0.04 2.83
N ALA A 51 12.74 -0.76 1.74
CA ALA A 51 12.05 -2.00 1.46
C ALA A 51 12.25 -3.04 2.57
N GLU A 52 13.43 -3.11 3.19
CA GLU A 52 13.68 -4.00 4.34
C GLU A 52 12.69 -3.84 5.49
N HIS A 53 12.10 -2.64 5.66
CA HIS A 53 11.13 -2.35 6.71
C HIS A 53 9.69 -2.64 6.28
N LEU A 54 9.40 -2.65 4.97
CA LEU A 54 8.05 -2.91 4.44
C LEU A 54 7.87 -4.36 3.99
N LEU A 55 8.87 -4.96 3.35
CA LEU A 55 8.86 -6.31 2.77
C LEU A 55 8.32 -7.39 3.72
N PRO A 56 8.63 -7.40 5.04
CA PRO A 56 8.04 -8.39 5.96
C PRO A 56 6.51 -8.38 5.98
N PHE A 57 5.88 -7.22 5.81
CA PHE A 57 4.43 -7.06 5.77
C PHE A 57 3.84 -7.48 4.43
N VAL A 58 4.60 -7.34 3.34
CA VAL A 58 4.15 -7.67 1.98
C VAL A 58 4.35 -9.15 1.64
N HIS A 59 5.44 -9.78 2.10
CA HIS A 59 5.69 -11.21 1.91
C HIS A 59 4.63 -12.08 2.59
N GLY A 60 4.22 -11.70 3.81
CA GLY A 60 3.23 -12.41 4.60
C GLY A 60 1.78 -12.12 4.18
N THR A 61 0.88 -12.18 5.16
CA THR A 61 -0.46 -11.62 5.03
C THR A 61 -0.37 -10.12 5.33
N PRO A 62 -0.79 -9.23 4.42
CA PRO A 62 -0.73 -7.80 4.70
C PRO A 62 -1.54 -7.45 5.96
N PRO A 63 -1.08 -6.48 6.77
CA PRO A 63 -1.70 -6.14 8.04
C PRO A 63 -3.17 -5.80 7.88
N GLU A 64 -4.02 -6.46 8.70
CA GLU A 64 -5.46 -6.23 8.72
C GLU A 64 -6.13 -6.32 7.33
N ALA A 65 -5.54 -7.11 6.42
CA ALA A 65 -6.07 -7.27 5.07
C ALA A 65 -7.41 -8.01 5.09
N LYS A 66 -8.41 -7.39 4.47
CA LYS A 66 -9.70 -8.03 4.24
C LYS A 66 -9.56 -9.11 3.17
N LYS A 67 -10.23 -10.25 3.40
CA LYS A 67 -10.32 -11.34 2.42
C LYS A 67 -11.11 -10.93 1.19
N HIS A 68 -12.17 -10.14 1.39
CA HIS A 68 -13.00 -9.58 0.33
C HIS A 68 -13.11 -8.09 0.59
N TRP A 69 -12.86 -7.31 -0.46
CA TRP A 69 -13.00 -5.88 -0.36
C TRP A 69 -14.50 -5.53 -0.32
N SER A 70 -14.81 -4.56 0.52
CA SER A 70 -16.14 -3.98 0.64
C SER A 70 -16.22 -2.77 -0.30
N PHE A 71 -17.38 -2.57 -0.88
CA PHE A 71 -17.76 -1.36 -1.61
C PHE A 71 -19.25 -1.13 -1.36
N ASP A 72 -19.67 0.13 -1.39
CA ASP A 72 -21.05 0.51 -1.25
C ASP A 72 -21.74 0.63 -2.62
N SER A 73 -23.06 0.49 -2.64
CA SER A 73 -23.83 0.51 -3.89
C SER A 73 -23.76 1.83 -4.68
N GLY A 74 -23.24 2.90 -4.06
CA GLY A 74 -23.01 4.21 -4.68
C GLY A 74 -21.58 4.41 -5.20
N ASP A 75 -20.67 3.48 -4.96
CA ASP A 75 -19.26 3.64 -5.29
C ASP A 75 -19.02 3.54 -6.80
N VAL A 76 -18.15 4.39 -7.30
CA VAL A 76 -17.64 4.31 -8.67
C VAL A 76 -16.38 3.45 -8.65
N LEU A 77 -16.53 2.17 -8.98
CA LEU A 77 -15.39 1.25 -9.12
C LEU A 77 -14.62 1.56 -10.41
N LEU A 78 -13.38 2.01 -10.26
CA LEU A 78 -12.49 2.25 -11.40
C LEU A 78 -11.99 0.92 -12.00
N PRO A 79 -11.56 0.89 -13.27
CA PRO A 79 -11.10 -0.34 -13.94
C PRO A 79 -9.91 -1.05 -13.26
N ASN A 80 -9.14 -0.32 -12.44
CA ASN A 80 -8.02 -0.82 -11.65
C ASN A 80 -8.42 -1.24 -10.22
N TRP A 81 -9.71 -1.22 -9.88
CA TRP A 81 -10.21 -1.79 -8.63
C TRP A 81 -10.11 -3.31 -8.69
N LEU A 82 -9.21 -3.88 -7.89
CA LEU A 82 -8.91 -5.31 -7.93
C LEU A 82 -9.95 -6.14 -7.17
N GLY A 83 -10.63 -5.56 -6.18
CA GLY A 83 -11.65 -6.22 -5.37
C GLY A 83 -11.14 -7.31 -4.43
N GLU A 84 -9.83 -7.54 -4.44
CA GLU A 84 -9.16 -8.51 -3.60
C GLU A 84 -7.75 -8.05 -3.23
N THR A 85 -7.22 -8.65 -2.18
CA THR A 85 -5.82 -8.45 -1.82
C THR A 85 -4.93 -9.08 -2.89
N THR A 86 -4.15 -8.26 -3.58
CA THR A 86 -3.27 -8.69 -4.67
C THR A 86 -1.82 -8.44 -4.29
N LYS A 87 -0.96 -9.41 -4.59
CA LYS A 87 0.50 -9.32 -4.41
C LYS A 87 1.20 -9.66 -5.71
N TYR A 88 2.32 -9.01 -5.97
CA TYR A 88 3.13 -9.20 -7.17
C TYR A 88 4.45 -9.88 -6.77
N PRO A 89 4.49 -11.22 -6.66
CA PRO A 89 5.61 -11.94 -6.07
C PRO A 89 6.92 -11.76 -6.81
N ASP A 90 6.88 -11.62 -8.14
CA ASP A 90 8.06 -11.38 -8.96
C ASP A 90 8.67 -9.99 -8.67
N GLU A 91 7.83 -8.97 -8.54
CA GLU A 91 8.27 -7.61 -8.17
C GLU A 91 8.78 -7.55 -6.73
N ILE A 92 8.09 -8.23 -5.80
CA ILE A 92 8.54 -8.36 -4.40
C ILE A 92 9.92 -9.02 -4.34
N ALA A 93 10.15 -10.09 -5.12
CA ALA A 93 11.41 -10.81 -5.16
C ALA A 93 12.53 -10.01 -5.86
N ALA A 94 12.19 -9.15 -6.81
CA ALA A 94 13.13 -8.27 -7.50
C ALA A 94 13.49 -7.01 -6.69
N CYS A 95 12.67 -6.65 -5.70
CA CYS A 95 12.87 -5.45 -4.90
C CYS A 95 14.09 -5.56 -3.97
N SER A 96 15.04 -4.62 -4.11
CA SER A 96 16.21 -4.56 -3.23
C SER A 96 15.80 -4.10 -1.83
N PRO A 97 16.32 -4.71 -0.74
CA PRO A 97 16.03 -4.27 0.62
C PRO A 97 16.39 -2.80 0.92
N SER A 98 17.36 -2.24 0.18
CA SER A 98 17.80 -0.85 0.29
C SER A 98 17.04 0.13 -0.60
N GLU A 99 16.05 -0.33 -1.36
CA GLU A 99 15.22 0.52 -2.20
C GLU A 99 14.21 1.30 -1.36
N TRP A 100 13.97 2.57 -1.71
CA TRP A 100 12.93 3.36 -1.08
C TRP A 100 11.59 3.08 -1.74
N LEU A 101 10.64 2.62 -0.95
CA LEU A 101 9.28 2.34 -1.39
C LEU A 101 8.34 3.43 -0.91
N VAL A 102 7.24 3.60 -1.64
CA VAL A 102 6.13 4.48 -1.24
C VAL A 102 4.91 3.62 -0.95
N LEU A 103 4.28 3.91 0.18
CA LEU A 103 2.98 3.39 0.56
C LEU A 103 1.95 4.50 0.43
N GLU A 104 0.89 4.22 -0.33
CA GLU A 104 -0.25 5.11 -0.47
C GLU A 104 -1.47 4.45 0.19
N ALA A 105 -2.10 5.18 1.10
CA ALA A 105 -3.32 4.77 1.76
C ALA A 105 -4.45 5.72 1.37
N TRP A 106 -5.53 5.18 0.81
CA TRP A 106 -6.72 5.91 0.41
C TRP A 106 -7.84 5.69 1.42
N ASP A 107 -8.73 6.68 1.55
CA ASP A 107 -10.01 6.48 2.25
C ASP A 107 -10.99 5.80 1.32
N GLU A 108 -11.91 5.08 1.92
CA GLU A 108 -13.05 4.46 1.23
C GLU A 108 -14.38 4.97 1.81
N SER A 109 -14.43 6.24 2.26
CA SER A 109 -15.68 6.87 2.74
C SER A 109 -16.43 7.67 1.66
#